data_AF-A0A395HNC5-F1
#
_entry.id   AF-A0A395HNC5-F1
#
_cell.length_a   1.000
_cell.length_b   1.000
_cell.length_c   1.000
_cell.angle_alpha   90.00
_cell.angle_beta   90.00
_cell.angle_gamma   90.00
#
_symmetry.space_group_name_H-M   'P 1'
#
loop_
_entity.id
_entity.type
_entity.pdbx_description
1 polymer ?
#
loop_
_entity_poly.entity_id
_entity_poly.type
_entity_poly.pdbx_seq_one_letter_code
_entity_poly.pdbx_strand_id
1 'polypeptide(L)'
;MALPLFIPPCIRTPRGQYHLPPPDKPLRVQIEGPLVAIKKLLPHISWCLSLQNRTFPQPAGPELARLTYRAVYGQDVSSEVSGDLVVRDESLGWMPQRRPEEELIDYDGVTFDHLVPAEDTDPEVMQINIIEIEDDKGVYANKWLAFEVDPSEYIGKKVLAVPRCCQKRKGTQDRWRVNALVDQRMHGREHLEEQKAWEARHKLHPEFEGVNDFLKPSAA
;
A
#
# COMPACT_ATOMS: atom_id res chain seq x y z
N MET A 1 23.81 -2.54 -4.82
CA MET A 1 23.23 -3.59 -3.96
C MET A 1 21.84 -3.16 -3.55
N ALA A 2 20.92 -4.11 -3.36
CA ALA A 2 19.56 -3.80 -2.90
C ALA A 2 19.58 -3.37 -1.43
N LEU A 3 18.89 -2.29 -1.10
CA LEU A 3 18.67 -1.87 0.28
C LEU A 3 17.45 -2.61 0.87
N PRO A 4 17.46 -2.96 2.16
CA PRO A 4 16.31 -3.55 2.81
C PRO A 4 15.16 -2.55 2.95
N LEU A 5 13.92 -3.04 2.81
CA LEU A 5 12.70 -2.34 3.17
C LEU A 5 12.52 -2.40 4.69
N PHE A 6 12.36 -1.24 5.35
CA PHE A 6 12.21 -1.16 6.79
C PHE A 6 10.87 -0.52 7.17
N ILE A 7 10.06 -1.27 7.91
CA ILE A 7 8.80 -0.80 8.50
C ILE A 7 9.00 -0.69 10.03
N PRO A 8 8.97 0.51 10.63
CA PRO A 8 9.15 0.65 12.07
C PRO A 8 7.95 0.09 12.85
N PRO A 9 8.13 -0.27 14.13
CA PRO A 9 7.02 -0.57 15.03
C PRO A 9 5.99 0.57 15.09
N CYS A 10 4.75 0.24 15.46
CA CYS A 10 3.70 1.24 15.58
C CYS A 10 4.01 2.19 16.74
N ILE A 11 3.93 3.50 16.47
CA ILE A 11 4.18 4.55 17.48
C ILE A 11 2.94 4.85 18.33
N ARG A 12 1.77 4.37 17.92
CA ARG A 12 0.50 4.58 18.64
C ARG A 12 0.34 3.56 19.75
N THR A 13 -0.26 4.01 20.86
CA THR A 13 -0.73 3.16 21.96
C THR A 13 -2.22 3.41 22.19
N PRO A 14 -3.13 2.45 21.90
CA PRO A 14 -2.85 1.13 21.33
C PRO A 14 -2.33 1.21 19.87
N ARG A 15 -1.69 0.13 19.41
CA ARG A 15 -1.18 0.02 18.03
C ARG A 15 -2.33 0.17 17.04
N GLY A 16 -2.04 0.74 15.86
CA GLY A 16 -3.01 0.81 14.77
C GLY A 16 -3.45 -0.60 14.36
N GLN A 17 -4.76 -0.80 14.15
CA GLN A 17 -5.38 -2.11 13.89
C GLN A 17 -4.84 -2.85 12.65
N TYR A 18 -4.21 -2.13 11.72
CA TYR A 18 -3.59 -2.64 10.50
C TYR A 18 -2.09 -2.33 10.43
N HIS A 19 -1.46 -1.94 11.54
CA HIS A 19 0.00 -1.80 11.58
C HIS A 19 0.63 -3.14 11.85
N LEU A 20 1.30 -3.74 10.86
CA LEU A 20 1.85 -5.10 10.95
C LEU A 20 0.76 -6.08 11.45
N PRO A 21 -0.31 -6.27 10.65
CA PRO A 21 -1.45 -7.10 11.00
C PRO A 21 -1.06 -8.57 11.21
N PRO A 22 -1.89 -9.35 11.94
CA PRO A 22 -1.74 -10.80 12.01
C PRO A 22 -1.72 -11.46 10.60
N PRO A 23 -0.95 -12.54 10.38
CA PRO A 23 -0.85 -13.22 9.08
C PRO A 23 -2.12 -13.94 8.60
N ASP A 24 -3.14 -14.04 9.44
CA ASP A 24 -4.45 -14.64 9.13
C ASP A 24 -5.50 -13.58 8.78
N LYS A 25 -5.14 -12.30 8.80
CA LYS A 25 -6.08 -11.19 8.60
C LYS A 25 -6.18 -10.81 7.11
N PRO A 26 -7.32 -11.03 6.44
CA PRO A 26 -7.51 -10.62 5.06
C PRO A 26 -7.38 -9.12 4.88
N LEU A 27 -6.48 -8.69 3.99
CA LEU A 27 -6.23 -7.28 3.74
C LEU A 27 -5.77 -7.04 2.29
N ARG A 28 -6.27 -5.96 1.71
CA ARG A 28 -5.65 -5.36 0.54
C ARG A 28 -4.53 -4.42 0.97
N VAL A 29 -3.31 -4.69 0.53
CA VAL A 29 -2.13 -3.92 0.90
C VAL A 29 -1.70 -3.08 -0.28
N GLN A 30 -1.60 -1.77 -0.07
CA GLN A 30 -0.96 -0.86 -1.02
C GLN A 30 0.36 -0.37 -0.43
N ILE A 31 1.43 -0.51 -1.19
CA ILE A 31 2.69 0.17 -0.93
C ILE A 31 3.03 1.07 -2.11
N GLU A 32 3.39 2.32 -1.83
CA GLU A 32 3.72 3.30 -2.87
C GLU A 32 4.72 4.33 -2.37
N GLY A 33 5.44 4.98 -3.27
CA GLY A 33 6.33 6.07 -2.93
C GLY A 33 7.21 6.51 -4.09
N PRO A 34 8.19 7.39 -3.83
CA PRO A 34 9.08 7.90 -4.86
C PRO A 34 9.88 6.78 -5.54
N LEU A 35 9.88 6.77 -6.86
CA LEU A 35 10.55 5.76 -7.69
C LEU A 35 12.05 5.67 -7.37
N VAL A 36 12.68 6.79 -7.02
CA VAL A 36 14.10 6.81 -6.60
C VAL A 36 14.36 5.97 -5.35
N ALA A 37 13.42 5.92 -4.40
CA ALA A 37 13.52 5.08 -3.22
C ALA A 37 13.24 3.61 -3.57
N ILE A 38 12.23 3.34 -4.40
CA ILE A 38 11.86 1.99 -4.80
C ILE A 38 12.98 1.34 -5.64
N LYS A 39 13.64 2.08 -6.52
CA LYS A 39 14.82 1.60 -7.26
C LYS A 39 15.97 1.16 -6.36
N LYS A 40 16.09 1.71 -5.14
CA LYS A 40 17.09 1.25 -4.16
C LYS A 40 16.74 -0.12 -3.57
N LEU A 41 15.44 -0.45 -3.48
CA LEU A 41 14.96 -1.78 -3.08
C LEU A 41 15.19 -2.81 -4.19
N LEU A 42 14.98 -2.41 -5.44
CA LEU A 42 14.98 -3.30 -6.61
C LEU A 42 15.95 -2.80 -7.71
N PRO A 43 17.26 -2.70 -7.42
CA PRO A 43 18.22 -2.06 -8.33
C PRO A 43 18.53 -2.87 -9.60
N HIS A 44 18.15 -4.15 -9.64
CA HIS A 44 18.43 -5.06 -10.75
C HIS A 44 17.23 -5.27 -11.67
N ILE A 45 16.09 -4.66 -11.37
CA ILE A 45 14.87 -4.79 -12.16
C ILE A 45 14.80 -3.66 -13.17
N SER A 46 14.42 -4.00 -14.40
CA SER A 46 14.14 -3.01 -15.45
C SER A 46 12.77 -2.39 -15.22
N TRP A 47 12.72 -1.05 -15.21
CA TRP A 47 11.49 -0.28 -14.98
C TRP A 47 10.93 0.20 -16.32
N CYS A 48 9.70 -0.20 -16.65
CA CYS A 48 9.05 0.20 -17.90
C CYS A 48 8.39 1.58 -17.73
N LEU A 49 9.18 2.64 -17.88
CA LEU A 49 8.68 4.00 -17.68
C LEU A 49 7.82 4.50 -18.86
N SER A 50 7.99 3.92 -20.05
CA SER A 50 7.19 4.26 -21.24
C SER A 50 5.75 3.78 -21.10
N LEU A 51 4.78 4.67 -21.36
CA LEU A 51 3.34 4.36 -21.36
C LEU A 51 2.95 3.35 -22.45
N GLN A 52 3.64 3.34 -23.59
CA GLN A 52 3.24 2.58 -24.79
C GLN A 52 3.56 1.09 -24.69
N ASN A 53 4.52 0.70 -23.84
CA ASN A 53 5.00 -0.68 -23.72
C ASN A 53 4.67 -1.31 -22.36
N ARG A 54 3.74 -0.72 -21.60
CA ARG A 54 3.41 -1.24 -20.26
C ARG A 54 2.61 -2.52 -20.39
N THR A 55 3.12 -3.57 -19.75
CA THR A 55 2.39 -4.81 -19.48
C THR A 55 2.09 -4.85 -18.00
N PHE A 56 0.94 -5.40 -17.63
CA PHE A 56 0.57 -5.61 -16.24
C PHE A 56 0.67 -7.12 -15.90
N PRO A 57 1.24 -7.47 -14.75
CA PRO A 57 2.01 -6.59 -13.87
C PRO A 57 3.36 -6.21 -14.50
N GLN A 58 3.90 -5.04 -14.14
CA GLN A 58 5.29 -4.71 -14.47
C GLN A 58 6.25 -5.62 -13.70
N PRO A 59 7.47 -5.89 -14.21
CA PRO A 59 8.43 -6.76 -13.53
C PRO A 59 8.73 -6.37 -12.08
N ALA A 60 8.66 -5.07 -11.75
CA ALA A 60 8.94 -4.59 -10.40
C ALA A 60 7.77 -4.72 -9.42
N GLY A 61 6.51 -4.75 -9.91
CA GLY A 61 5.32 -4.82 -9.06
C GLY A 61 5.28 -6.06 -8.17
N PRO A 62 5.36 -7.28 -8.73
CA PRO A 62 5.36 -8.53 -7.95
C PRO A 62 6.53 -8.62 -6.97
N GLU A 63 7.69 -8.10 -7.34
CA GLU A 63 8.88 -8.10 -6.48
C GLU A 63 8.73 -7.11 -5.32
N LEU A 64 8.16 -5.92 -5.56
CA LEU A 64 7.83 -4.97 -4.51
C LEU A 64 6.75 -5.53 -3.57
N ALA A 65 5.75 -6.23 -4.11
CA ALA A 65 4.71 -6.90 -3.33
C ALA A 65 5.33 -7.98 -2.43
N ARG A 66 6.19 -8.84 -2.96
CA ARG A 66 6.90 -9.88 -2.20
C ARG A 66 7.78 -9.30 -1.09
N LEU A 67 8.55 -8.25 -1.37
CA LEU A 67 9.35 -7.56 -0.35
C LEU A 67 8.49 -6.98 0.76
N THR A 68 7.36 -6.37 0.40
CA THR A 68 6.42 -5.78 1.35
C THR A 68 5.76 -6.83 2.20
N TYR A 69 5.32 -7.94 1.60
CA TYR A 69 4.75 -9.08 2.31
C TYR A 69 5.70 -9.61 3.38
N ARG A 70 6.98 -9.86 3.02
CA ARG A 70 8.00 -10.29 3.98
C ARG A 70 8.20 -9.29 5.12
N ALA A 71 8.23 -8.00 4.79
CA ALA A 71 8.40 -6.94 5.80
C ALA A 71 7.19 -6.82 6.74
N VAL A 72 5.97 -7.11 6.24
CA VAL A 72 4.73 -7.01 7.02
C VAL A 72 4.49 -8.25 7.87
N TYR A 73 4.62 -9.45 7.29
CA TYR A 73 4.24 -10.71 7.92
C TYR A 73 5.44 -11.50 8.48
N GLY A 74 6.67 -11.06 8.20
CA GLY A 74 7.88 -11.71 8.72
C GLY A 74 8.20 -13.07 8.08
N GLN A 75 7.51 -13.43 7.00
CA GLN A 75 7.64 -14.73 6.34
C GLN A 75 7.54 -14.60 4.81
N ASP A 76 7.97 -15.64 4.11
CA ASP A 76 7.78 -15.80 2.68
C ASP A 76 6.34 -16.22 2.35
N VAL A 77 5.87 -15.88 1.15
CA VAL A 77 4.56 -16.33 0.66
C VAL A 77 4.58 -17.83 0.47
N SER A 78 3.59 -18.52 1.04
CA SER A 78 3.42 -19.96 0.84
C SER A 78 2.72 -20.23 -0.49
N SER A 79 3.30 -21.10 -1.32
CA SER A 79 2.67 -21.55 -2.56
C SER A 79 1.44 -22.43 -2.35
N GLU A 80 1.20 -22.88 -1.12
CA GLU A 80 0.07 -23.76 -0.76
C GLU A 80 -1.22 -22.99 -0.46
N VAL A 81 -1.11 -21.67 -0.23
CA VAL A 81 -2.26 -20.84 0.12
C VAL A 81 -2.78 -20.14 -1.13
N SER A 82 -3.92 -20.62 -1.63
CA SER A 82 -4.59 -19.99 -2.76
C SER A 82 -5.08 -18.59 -2.39
N GLY A 83 -4.86 -17.60 -3.27
CA GLY A 83 -5.29 -16.22 -3.06
C GLY A 83 -4.36 -15.38 -2.17
N ASP A 84 -3.18 -15.89 -1.82
CA ASP A 84 -2.16 -15.10 -1.13
C ASP A 84 -1.21 -14.37 -2.11
N LEU A 85 -0.83 -13.14 -1.78
CA LEU A 85 -0.03 -12.23 -2.61
C LEU A 85 -0.54 -12.07 -4.06
N VAL A 86 -1.83 -11.76 -4.24
CA VAL A 86 -2.39 -11.53 -5.58
C VAL A 86 -2.24 -10.06 -5.97
N VAL A 87 -1.37 -9.75 -6.94
CA VAL A 87 -1.21 -8.38 -7.45
C VAL A 87 -2.50 -7.92 -8.15
N ARG A 88 -3.07 -6.80 -7.70
CA ARG A 88 -4.36 -6.26 -8.17
C ARG A 88 -4.23 -4.97 -8.94
N ASP A 89 -3.27 -4.13 -8.59
CA ASP A 89 -3.07 -2.84 -9.24
C ASP A 89 -1.61 -2.37 -9.10
N GLU A 90 -1.22 -1.43 -9.95
CA GLU A 90 0.04 -0.70 -9.89
C GLU A 90 -0.25 0.79 -10.01
N SER A 91 0.18 1.56 -9.01
CA SER A 91 -0.06 2.99 -8.91
C SER A 91 1.11 3.76 -9.50
N LEU A 92 0.87 4.53 -10.56
CA LEU A 92 1.90 5.35 -11.21
C LEU A 92 1.53 6.83 -11.09
N GLY A 93 2.36 7.58 -10.37
CA GLY A 93 2.20 9.02 -10.18
C GLY A 93 3.22 9.80 -10.99
N TRP A 94 2.76 10.92 -11.54
CA TRP A 94 3.59 11.95 -12.17
C TRP A 94 3.71 13.12 -11.20
N MET A 95 4.90 13.68 -10.96
CA MET A 95 5.01 15.06 -10.46
C MET A 95 5.22 16.03 -11.64
N PRO A 96 4.23 16.89 -11.96
CA PRO A 96 4.35 17.88 -13.03
C PRO A 96 5.48 18.91 -12.81
N GLN A 97 6.00 19.03 -11.58
CA GLN A 97 6.92 20.09 -11.20
C GLN A 97 8.40 19.78 -11.42
N ARG A 98 8.77 18.54 -11.80
CA ARG A 98 10.17 18.16 -12.07
C ARG A 98 10.39 17.93 -13.58
N ARG A 99 10.57 19.05 -14.32
CA ARG A 99 11.00 19.17 -15.74
C ARG A 99 9.94 18.81 -16.81
N PRO A 100 9.58 19.74 -17.72
CA PRO A 100 8.70 19.46 -18.86
C PRO A 100 9.29 18.53 -19.93
N GLU A 101 10.60 18.30 -19.91
CA GLU A 101 11.35 17.63 -20.98
C GLU A 101 11.58 16.13 -20.72
N GLU A 102 11.35 15.68 -19.48
CA GLU A 102 11.49 14.29 -19.07
C GLU A 102 10.15 13.89 -18.45
N GLU A 103 9.26 13.29 -19.25
CA GLU A 103 8.09 12.53 -18.79
C GLU A 103 8.56 11.32 -17.94
N LEU A 104 9.16 11.58 -16.78
CA LEU A 104 9.62 10.56 -15.87
C LEU A 104 8.54 10.30 -14.82
N ILE A 105 8.02 9.08 -14.80
CA ILE A 105 7.34 8.57 -13.61
C ILE A 105 8.32 8.72 -12.45
N ASP A 106 7.90 9.42 -11.40
CA ASP A 106 8.71 9.62 -10.21
C ASP A 106 8.07 9.06 -8.94
N TYR A 107 6.88 8.46 -9.08
CA TYR A 107 6.15 7.79 -8.02
C TYR A 107 5.57 6.48 -8.55
N ASP A 108 5.84 5.38 -7.84
CA ASP A 108 5.40 4.03 -8.21
C ASP A 108 4.84 3.30 -6.99
N GLY A 109 4.10 2.23 -7.21
CA GLY A 109 3.48 1.46 -6.16
C GLY A 109 2.75 0.23 -6.67
N VAL A 110 2.51 -0.70 -5.76
CA VAL A 110 1.78 -1.93 -6.04
C VAL A 110 0.70 -2.14 -4.99
N THR A 111 -0.44 -2.61 -5.45
CA THR A 111 -1.55 -3.07 -4.62
C THR A 111 -1.69 -4.58 -4.79
N PHE A 112 -1.70 -5.31 -3.69
CA PHE A 112 -1.92 -6.76 -3.70
C PHE A 112 -2.87 -7.18 -2.59
N ASP A 113 -3.54 -8.31 -2.80
CA ASP A 113 -4.40 -8.92 -1.81
C ASP A 113 -3.63 -9.98 -1.02
N HIS A 114 -3.85 -9.99 0.29
CA HIS A 114 -3.48 -11.06 1.20
C HIS A 114 -4.76 -11.68 1.74
N LEU A 115 -5.03 -12.94 1.36
CA LEU A 115 -6.20 -13.74 1.81
C LEU A 115 -7.57 -13.10 1.54
N VAL A 116 -7.67 -12.11 0.65
CA VAL A 116 -8.94 -11.46 0.30
C VAL A 116 -9.74 -12.41 -0.61
N PRO A 117 -10.99 -12.74 -0.26
CA PRO A 117 -11.86 -13.54 -1.13
C PRO A 117 -12.04 -12.88 -2.50
N ALA A 118 -12.10 -13.68 -3.57
CA ALA A 118 -12.20 -13.16 -4.93
C ALA A 118 -13.46 -12.30 -5.18
N GLU A 119 -14.54 -12.57 -4.44
CA GLU A 119 -15.82 -11.86 -4.52
C GLU A 119 -15.87 -10.59 -3.66
N ASP A 120 -14.87 -10.37 -2.78
CA ASP A 120 -14.83 -9.17 -1.94
C ASP A 120 -14.29 -7.98 -2.75
N THR A 121 -15.19 -7.11 -3.17
CA THR A 121 -14.87 -5.91 -3.95
C THR A 121 -14.49 -4.71 -3.08
N ASP A 122 -14.74 -4.77 -1.77
CA ASP A 122 -14.45 -3.68 -0.83
C ASP A 122 -13.75 -4.17 0.46
N PRO A 123 -12.58 -4.83 0.32
CA PRO A 123 -11.82 -5.29 1.47
C PRO A 123 -11.27 -4.13 2.29
N GLU A 124 -10.91 -4.41 3.53
CA GLU A 124 -10.12 -3.50 4.34
C GLU A 124 -8.71 -3.30 3.77
N VAL A 125 -8.21 -2.07 3.88
CA VAL A 125 -6.97 -1.63 3.22
C VAL A 125 -5.89 -1.26 4.23
N MET A 126 -4.68 -1.75 3.99
CA MET A 126 -3.45 -1.28 4.62
C MET A 126 -2.64 -0.46 3.62
N GLN A 127 -2.57 0.85 3.81
CA GLN A 127 -1.68 1.71 3.03
C GLN A 127 -0.34 1.96 3.73
N ILE A 128 0.75 1.75 2.98
CA ILE A 128 2.13 1.95 3.38
C ILE A 128 2.78 2.93 2.40
N ASN A 129 3.37 4.02 2.91
CA ASN A 129 4.13 4.93 2.05
C ASN A 129 5.62 4.76 2.25
N ILE A 130 6.35 4.61 1.16
CA ILE A 130 7.81 4.68 1.13
C ILE A 130 8.20 6.16 1.20
N ILE A 131 9.08 6.47 2.15
CA ILE A 131 9.53 7.83 2.45
C ILE A 131 10.97 7.97 1.95
N GLU A 132 11.16 8.84 0.97
CA GLU A 132 12.49 9.25 0.51
C GLU A 132 13.13 10.15 1.59
N ILE A 133 14.37 9.85 1.97
CA ILE A 133 15.10 10.55 3.04
C ILE A 133 16.33 11.27 2.49
N GLU A 134 16.95 10.80 1.42
CA GLU A 134 18.29 11.25 1.01
C GLU A 134 18.26 12.60 0.30
N ASP A 135 17.20 12.90 -0.45
CA ASP A 135 17.07 14.12 -1.27
C ASP A 135 17.04 15.38 -0.40
N ASP A 136 16.32 15.32 0.73
CA ASP A 136 16.13 16.46 1.63
C ASP A 136 16.69 16.24 3.04
N LYS A 137 17.43 15.15 3.27
CA LYS A 137 17.97 14.77 4.58
C LYS A 137 16.87 14.66 5.65
N GLY A 138 15.75 14.04 5.30
CA GLY A 138 14.66 13.72 6.22
C GLY A 138 13.77 14.91 6.61
N VAL A 139 13.86 16.05 5.92
CA VAL A 139 13.01 17.22 6.19
C VAL A 139 11.53 16.87 5.98
N TYR A 140 11.18 16.22 4.86
CA TYR A 140 9.83 15.77 4.57
C TYR A 140 9.34 14.76 5.63
N ALA A 141 10.18 13.79 5.96
CA ALA A 141 9.86 12.76 6.94
C ALA A 141 9.51 13.38 8.30
N ASN A 142 10.37 14.22 8.85
CA ASN A 142 10.15 14.87 10.15
C ASN A 142 8.95 15.84 10.13
N LYS A 143 8.63 16.40 8.96
CA LYS A 143 7.42 17.21 8.79
C LYS A 143 6.15 16.38 8.86
N TRP A 144 6.09 15.22 8.22
CA TRP A 144 4.84 14.48 7.98
C TRP A 144 4.65 13.19 8.78
N LEU A 145 5.70 12.66 9.41
CA LEU A 145 5.62 11.48 10.25
C LEU A 145 5.35 11.85 11.71
N ALA A 146 4.75 10.92 12.44
CA ALA A 146 4.41 11.11 13.86
C ALA A 146 5.58 10.80 14.81
N PHE A 147 6.78 10.55 14.27
CA PHE A 147 8.00 10.26 15.01
C PHE A 147 9.19 10.93 14.32
N GLU A 148 10.25 11.16 15.09
CA GLU A 148 11.50 11.74 14.59
C GLU A 148 12.27 10.69 13.77
N VAL A 149 12.83 11.14 12.66
CA VAL A 149 13.66 10.33 11.75
C VAL A 149 15.05 10.93 11.71
N ASP A 150 16.05 10.19 12.21
CA ASP A 150 17.46 10.49 11.97
C ASP A 150 17.87 10.01 10.57
N PRO A 151 18.21 10.91 9.63
CA PRO A 151 18.63 10.53 8.28
C PRO A 151 19.86 9.61 8.27
N SER A 152 20.73 9.72 9.27
CA SER A 152 21.97 8.93 9.35
C SER A 152 21.70 7.42 9.47
N GLU A 153 20.53 7.02 9.97
CA GLU A 153 20.11 5.63 10.06
C GLU A 153 19.67 5.04 8.71
N TYR A 154 19.25 5.87 7.76
CA TYR A 154 18.59 5.43 6.53
C TYR A 154 19.45 5.61 5.29
N ILE A 155 20.16 6.75 5.18
CA ILE A 155 20.97 7.09 4.00
C ILE A 155 21.96 5.95 3.70
N GLY A 156 21.85 5.37 2.50
CA GLY A 156 22.67 4.26 2.02
C GLY A 156 22.53 2.93 2.79
N LYS A 157 21.59 2.84 3.76
CA LYS A 157 21.48 1.70 4.68
C LYS A 157 20.16 0.94 4.53
N LYS A 158 19.02 1.63 4.49
CA LYS A 158 17.68 1.03 4.46
C LYS A 158 16.66 2.04 3.93
N VAL A 159 15.60 1.55 3.29
CA VAL A 159 14.50 2.37 2.79
C VAL A 159 13.37 2.38 3.82
N LEU A 160 12.94 3.57 4.24
CA LEU A 160 11.85 3.73 5.20
C LEU A 160 10.49 3.57 4.52
N ALA A 161 9.64 2.69 5.06
CA ALA A 161 8.25 2.56 4.68
C ALA A 161 7.35 2.65 5.90
N VAL A 162 6.31 3.48 5.84
CA VAL A 162 5.52 3.85 7.02
C VAL A 162 4.03 3.60 6.76
N PRO A 163 3.40 2.69 7.53
CA PRO A 163 1.95 2.53 7.52
C PRO A 163 1.24 3.83 7.85
N ARG A 164 0.07 4.07 7.24
CA ARG A 164 -0.67 5.33 7.39
C ARG A 164 -0.89 5.75 8.84
N CYS A 165 -1.11 4.80 9.75
CA CYS A 165 -1.37 5.10 11.15
C CYS A 165 -0.23 5.81 11.91
N CYS A 166 1.00 5.78 11.38
CA CYS A 166 2.17 6.46 11.94
C CYS A 166 2.50 7.78 11.20
N GLN A 167 1.62 8.23 10.31
CA GLN A 167 1.75 9.50 9.59
C GLN A 167 0.79 10.54 10.20
N LYS A 168 1.13 11.83 10.09
CA LYS A 168 0.27 12.93 10.54
C LYS A 168 -0.97 13.10 9.66
N ARG A 169 -0.88 12.73 8.38
CA ARG A 169 -2.02 12.76 7.45
C ARG A 169 -2.99 11.63 7.79
N LYS A 170 -4.27 11.97 7.87
CA LYS A 170 -5.34 10.98 8.04
C LYS A 170 -5.64 10.32 6.70
N GLY A 171 -5.60 9.00 6.65
CA GLY A 171 -5.93 8.20 5.47
C GLY A 171 -7.41 7.88 5.32
N THR A 172 -8.30 8.84 5.58
CA THR A 172 -9.76 8.59 5.58
C THR A 172 -10.31 8.18 4.22
N GLN A 173 -9.54 8.41 3.16
CA GLN A 173 -9.90 8.05 1.79
C GLN A 173 -9.13 6.84 1.26
N ASP A 174 -8.20 6.27 2.04
CA ASP A 174 -7.28 5.24 1.56
C ASP A 174 -8.06 4.00 1.10
N ARG A 175 -9.01 3.49 1.91
CA ARG A 175 -9.82 2.31 1.57
C ARG A 175 -10.58 2.50 0.27
N TRP A 176 -11.35 3.58 0.16
CA TRP A 176 -12.09 3.90 -1.07
C TRP A 176 -11.15 4.00 -2.27
N ARG A 177 -10.10 4.84 -2.17
CA ARG A 177 -9.22 5.13 -3.30
C ARG A 177 -8.53 3.87 -3.82
N VAL A 178 -8.00 3.04 -2.91
CA VAL A 178 -7.32 1.79 -3.28
C VAL A 178 -8.29 0.80 -3.91
N ASN A 179 -9.47 0.59 -3.31
CA ASN A 179 -10.47 -0.33 -3.88
C ASN A 179 -11.01 0.17 -5.23
N ALA A 180 -11.23 1.47 -5.38
CA ALA A 180 -11.67 2.06 -6.64
C ALA A 180 -10.61 1.97 -7.74
N LEU A 181 -9.31 2.07 -7.43
CA LEU A 181 -8.23 1.90 -8.41
C LEU A 181 -8.14 0.45 -8.91
N VAL A 182 -8.27 -0.53 -8.00
CA VAL A 182 -8.34 -1.95 -8.37
C VAL A 182 -9.55 -2.21 -9.28
N ASP A 183 -10.73 -1.72 -8.88
CA ASP A 183 -11.97 -1.82 -9.64
C ASP A 183 -11.87 -1.13 -11.02
N GLN A 184 -11.21 0.03 -11.10
CA GLN A 184 -10.93 0.71 -12.36
C GLN A 184 -10.10 -0.17 -13.29
N ARG A 185 -9.00 -0.78 -12.80
CA ARG A 185 -8.15 -1.66 -13.61
C ARG A 185 -8.90 -2.91 -14.06
N MET A 186 -9.59 -3.58 -13.14
CA MET A 186 -10.29 -4.84 -13.41
C MET A 186 -11.36 -4.69 -14.50
N HIS A 187 -12.04 -3.54 -14.54
CA HIS A 187 -13.12 -3.27 -15.48
C HIS A 187 -12.71 -2.36 -16.66
N GLY A 188 -11.44 -1.95 -16.74
CA GLY A 188 -10.93 -1.09 -17.81
C GLY A 188 -11.61 0.28 -17.88
N ARG A 189 -11.97 0.88 -16.74
CA ARG A 189 -12.68 2.18 -16.73
C ARG A 189 -11.70 3.32 -17.01
N GLU A 190 -12.14 4.31 -17.78
CA GLU A 190 -11.34 5.51 -18.09
C GLU A 190 -11.18 6.44 -16.88
N HIS A 191 -12.18 6.47 -15.99
CA HIS A 191 -12.22 7.36 -14.83
C HIS A 191 -12.38 6.58 -13.53
N LEU A 192 -11.72 7.09 -12.49
CA LEU A 192 -11.91 6.63 -11.12
C LEU A 192 -13.33 7.00 -10.68
N GLU A 193 -14.04 6.03 -10.11
CA GLU A 193 -15.38 6.27 -9.57
C GLU A 193 -15.33 7.24 -8.39
N GLU A 194 -16.24 8.22 -8.38
CA GLU A 194 -16.34 9.17 -7.27
C GLU A 194 -16.64 8.47 -5.94
N GLN A 195 -16.05 8.96 -4.85
CA GLN A 195 -16.23 8.39 -3.51
C GLN A 195 -17.70 8.19 -3.13
N LYS A 196 -18.56 9.17 -3.40
CA LYS A 196 -19.99 9.07 -3.05
C LYS A 196 -20.70 7.97 -3.84
N ALA A 197 -20.39 7.83 -5.12
CA ALA A 197 -20.97 6.79 -5.97
C ALA A 197 -20.48 5.40 -5.54
N TRP A 198 -19.19 5.28 -5.27
CA TRP A 198 -18.59 4.06 -4.74
C TRP A 198 -19.19 3.64 -3.41
N GLU A 199 -19.33 4.58 -2.46
CA GLU A 199 -19.95 4.31 -1.17
C GLU A 199 -21.42 3.92 -1.32
N ALA A 200 -22.17 4.55 -2.23
CA ALA A 200 -23.56 4.20 -2.47
C ALA A 200 -23.69 2.77 -3.03
N ARG A 201 -22.82 2.37 -3.95
CA ARG A 201 -22.78 1.00 -4.51
C ARG A 201 -22.54 -0.05 -3.43
N HIS A 202 -21.62 0.20 -2.51
CA HIS A 202 -21.23 -0.76 -1.48
C HIS A 202 -22.09 -0.68 -0.20
N LYS A 203 -22.83 0.41 0.02
CA LYS A 203 -23.87 0.50 1.07
C LYS A 203 -25.15 -0.26 0.73
N LEU A 204 -25.37 -0.63 -0.54
CA LEU A 204 -26.59 -1.31 -1.01
C LEU A 204 -26.56 -2.85 -0.87
N HIS A 205 -25.47 -3.44 -0.38
CA HIS A 205 -25.37 -4.88 -0.07
C HIS A 205 -25.06 -5.13 1.42
N PRO A 206 -26.06 -5.05 2.31
CA PRO A 206 -25.87 -5.21 3.76
C PRO A 206 -25.84 -6.68 4.25
N GLU A 207 -25.64 -7.68 3.38
CA GLU A 207 -25.85 -9.10 3.75
C GLU A 207 -24.85 -9.69 4.77
N PHE A 208 -24.01 -8.90 5.43
CA PHE A 208 -23.15 -9.36 6.53
C PHE A 208 -23.15 -8.47 7.78
N GLU A 209 -24.16 -7.61 7.99
CA GLU A 209 -24.46 -7.07 9.33
C GLU A 209 -25.55 -7.92 10.00
N GLY A 210 -25.19 -9.12 10.48
CA GLY A 210 -26.23 -10.02 10.97
C GLY A 210 -25.82 -11.30 11.71
N VAL A 211 -24.67 -11.38 12.39
CA VAL A 211 -24.49 -12.39 13.46
C VAL A 211 -23.53 -11.86 14.53
N ASN A 212 -24.02 -11.01 15.44
CA ASN A 212 -23.40 -10.82 16.76
C ASN A 212 -24.44 -10.44 17.83
N ASP A 213 -25.65 -11.00 17.71
CA ASP A 213 -26.67 -10.97 18.77
C ASP A 213 -26.61 -12.27 19.59
N PHE A 214 -25.44 -12.56 20.17
CA PHE A 214 -25.33 -13.52 21.27
C PHE A 214 -24.29 -12.99 22.25
N LEU A 215 -24.70 -12.04 23.08
CA LEU A 215 -24.18 -11.77 24.43
C LEU A 215 -25.00 -10.63 25.05
N LYS A 216 -26.25 -10.92 25.43
CA LYS A 216 -26.91 -10.17 26.51
C LYS A 216 -26.81 -11.03 27.78
N PRO A 217 -26.23 -10.52 28.87
CA PRO A 217 -26.25 -11.22 30.15
C PRO A 217 -27.68 -11.25 30.70
N SER A 218 -28.14 -12.41 31.17
CA SER A 218 -29.37 -12.52 31.94
C SER A 218 -29.22 -11.75 33.25
N ALA A 219 -29.98 -10.67 33.42
CA ALA A 219 -30.20 -10.08 34.73
C ALA A 219 -31.30 -10.87 35.45
N ALA A 220 -31.02 -11.17 36.72
CA ALA A 220 -31.90 -11.86 37.67
C ALA A 220 -33.16 -11.06 38.01
#